data_AF-A0A0Q9SF81-F1
#
_entry.id   AF-A0A0Q9SF81-F1
#
_cell.length_a   1.000
_cell.length_b   1.000
_cell.length_c   1.000
_cell.angle_alpha   90.00
_cell.angle_beta   90.00
_cell.angle_gamma   90.00
#
_symmetry.space_group_name_H-M   'P 1'
#
loop_
_entity.id
_entity.type
_entity.pdbx_description
1 polymer ?
#
loop_
_entity_poly.entity_id
_entity_poly.type
_entity_poly.pdbx_seq_one_letter_code
_entity_poly.pdbx_strand_id
1 'polypeptide(L)'
;MTWIRGVAAIAMVCLLVSGCQEPGTSAPSVPPSAADAGGRTRHITRDEYNALNKSTAAWPLTVEGGTLSCELVPGEGSTLHSVVFTTDDGTQYGVNGAAGDLERYREIHDIWAPGVGSALRDITGLIAMGTQLCPDASTTS
;
A
#
# COMPACT_ATOMS: atom_id res chain seq x y z
N MET A 1 -40.52 22.01 3.78
CA MET A 1 -41.09 23.14 4.55
C MET A 1 -40.26 23.33 5.82
N THR A 2 -39.97 24.60 6.12
CA THR A 2 -39.09 25.26 7.10
C THR A 2 -39.14 24.74 8.55
N TRP A 3 -37.99 24.63 9.25
CA TRP A 3 -37.79 24.89 10.71
C TRP A 3 -36.28 25.13 11.02
N ILE A 4 -35.78 26.38 11.09
CA ILE A 4 -35.39 27.23 12.26
C ILE A 4 -34.32 26.64 13.22
N ARG A 5 -33.24 27.42 13.47
CA ARG A 5 -32.63 27.86 14.78
C ARG A 5 -31.11 28.06 14.58
N GLY A 6 -30.57 29.29 14.60
CA GLY A 6 -30.09 30.00 15.81
C GLY A 6 -28.78 29.35 16.32
N VAL A 7 -27.65 30.02 16.55
CA VAL A 7 -27.42 31.15 17.47
C VAL A 7 -25.93 31.58 17.38
N ALA A 8 -25.71 32.87 17.62
CA ALA A 8 -24.52 33.57 18.14
C ALA A 8 -23.16 33.51 17.40
N ALA A 9 -22.81 34.68 16.88
CA ALA A 9 -21.43 35.15 16.78
C ALA A 9 -20.83 35.34 18.18
N ILE A 10 -19.60 34.85 18.38
CA ILE A 10 -18.69 35.40 19.38
C ILE A 10 -17.45 35.86 18.62
N ALA A 11 -17.39 37.18 18.40
CA ALA A 11 -16.19 37.85 17.96
C ALA A 11 -15.22 37.91 19.16
N MET A 12 -14.11 37.18 19.07
CA MET A 12 -12.99 37.33 19.99
C MET A 12 -11.84 37.99 19.23
N VAL A 13 -11.75 39.31 19.39
CA VAL A 13 -10.63 40.13 18.93
C VAL A 13 -9.56 40.10 20.02
N CYS A 14 -8.47 39.36 19.78
CA CYS A 14 -7.24 39.50 20.54
C CYS A 14 -6.17 40.13 19.63
N LEU A 15 -6.03 41.44 19.85
CA LEU A 15 -4.86 42.32 19.73
C LEU A 15 -3.51 41.66 19.34
N LEU A 16 -3.04 42.03 18.15
CA LEU A 16 -1.71 42.55 17.83
C LEU A 16 -0.48 41.92 18.54
N VAL A 17 0.09 40.90 17.92
CA VAL A 17 1.56 40.74 17.85
C VAL A 17 1.92 40.45 16.39
N SER A 18 2.74 41.32 15.82
CA SER A 18 3.26 41.24 14.46
C SER A 18 4.08 39.97 14.25
N GLY A 19 3.59 39.09 13.40
CA GLY A 19 4.34 38.00 12.78
C GLY A 19 3.65 37.63 11.47
N CYS A 20 4.28 37.94 10.34
CA CYS A 20 3.77 37.68 9.00
C CYS A 20 3.48 36.19 8.79
N GLN A 21 2.23 35.82 8.48
CA GLN A 21 1.90 34.51 7.91
C GLN A 21 1.22 34.76 6.57
N GLU A 22 1.94 34.42 5.51
CA GLU A 22 1.52 34.60 4.12
C GLU A 22 0.29 33.73 3.76
N PRO A 23 -0.49 34.13 2.75
CA PRO A 23 -1.75 33.51 2.41
C PRO A 23 -1.59 32.32 1.46
N GLY A 24 -2.40 31.28 1.67
CA GLY A 24 -2.86 30.41 0.59
C GLY A 24 -2.06 29.14 0.35
N THR A 25 -2.53 28.02 0.91
CA THR A 25 -2.86 26.80 0.15
C THR A 25 -3.57 25.86 1.11
N SER A 26 -4.89 25.78 0.97
CA SER A 26 -5.67 24.67 1.51
C SER A 26 -5.17 23.40 0.82
N ALA A 27 -4.38 22.60 1.54
CA ALA A 27 -4.16 21.22 1.13
C ALA A 27 -5.53 20.52 1.12
N PRO A 28 -5.93 19.85 0.02
CA PRO A 28 -7.15 19.07 0.04
C PRO A 28 -7.01 17.99 1.11
N SER A 29 -7.93 17.99 2.07
CA SER A 29 -8.11 16.92 3.03
C SER A 29 -8.41 15.65 2.25
N VAL A 30 -7.40 14.80 2.04
CA VAL A 30 -7.61 13.44 1.54
C VAL A 30 -8.49 12.76 2.58
N PRO A 31 -9.69 12.26 2.22
CA PRO A 31 -10.50 11.49 3.15
C PRO A 31 -9.70 10.24 3.55
N PRO A 32 -9.78 9.77 4.81
CA PRO A 32 -9.22 8.47 5.16
C PRO A 32 -9.98 7.39 4.36
N SER A 33 -9.42 6.98 3.23
CA SER A 33 -9.93 5.87 2.43
C SER A 33 -9.77 4.59 3.24
N ALA A 34 -10.88 4.14 3.82
CA ALA A 34 -11.21 2.76 4.17
C ALA A 34 -10.02 1.86 4.60
N ALA A 35 -9.40 2.20 5.72
CA ALA A 35 -8.57 1.27 6.46
C ALA A 35 -9.46 0.47 7.44
N ASP A 36 -10.19 -0.54 6.96
CA ASP A 36 -10.72 -1.60 7.83
C ASP A 36 -11.04 -2.88 7.03
N ALA A 37 -9.99 -3.60 6.67
CA ALA A 37 -10.02 -5.02 6.29
C ALA A 37 -8.62 -5.63 6.46
N GLY A 38 -8.09 -5.57 7.70
CA GLY A 38 -7.10 -6.50 8.25
C GLY A 38 -5.72 -6.71 7.59
N GLY A 39 -5.44 -6.23 6.38
CA GLY A 39 -4.16 -6.39 5.70
C GLY A 39 -3.20 -5.24 6.04
N ARG A 40 -2.02 -5.54 6.60
CA ARG A 40 -0.97 -4.51 6.69
C ARG A 40 -0.50 -4.20 5.28
N THR A 41 -0.21 -2.93 5.00
CA THR A 41 0.38 -2.49 3.74
C THR A 41 1.75 -1.89 3.98
N ARG A 42 2.61 -1.95 2.97
CA ARG A 42 3.94 -1.35 3.01
C ARG A 42 4.31 -0.85 1.62
N HIS A 43 4.58 0.45 1.52
CA HIS A 43 5.26 0.99 0.35
C HIS A 43 6.72 0.55 0.35
N ILE A 44 7.22 0.11 -0.80
CA ILE A 44 8.60 -0.33 -0.99
C ILE A 44 9.11 0.14 -2.35
N THR A 45 10.26 0.79 -2.33
CA THR A 45 10.99 1.21 -3.53
C THR A 45 12.13 0.24 -3.85
N ARG A 46 12.63 0.30 -5.08
CA ARG A 46 13.81 -0.42 -5.55
C ARG A 46 15.02 -0.19 -4.65
N ASP A 47 15.30 1.06 -4.30
CA ASP A 47 16.47 1.41 -3.49
C ASP A 47 16.35 0.88 -2.07
N GLU A 48 15.18 1.00 -1.45
CA GLU A 48 14.92 0.42 -0.14
C GLU A 48 15.04 -1.11 -0.15
N TYR A 49 14.49 -1.77 -1.17
CA TYR A 49 14.63 -3.22 -1.33
C TYR A 49 16.10 -3.64 -1.43
N ASN A 50 16.87 -2.97 -2.28
CA ASN A 50 18.28 -3.27 -2.48
C ASN A 50 19.09 -3.03 -1.19
N ALA A 51 18.77 -1.96 -0.44
CA ALA A 51 19.42 -1.67 0.84
C ALA A 51 19.13 -2.74 1.90
N LEU A 52 17.89 -3.24 1.96
CA LEU A 52 17.48 -4.31 2.89
C LEU A 52 18.14 -5.65 2.55
N ASN A 53 18.31 -5.95 1.26
CA ASN A 53 18.86 -7.21 0.78
C ASN A 53 20.39 -7.16 0.59
N LYS A 54 21.06 -6.06 0.94
CA LYS A 54 22.54 -5.93 1.01
C LYS A 54 23.27 -6.58 -0.18
N SER A 55 22.79 -6.32 -1.40
CA SER A 55 23.34 -6.79 -2.67
C SER A 55 23.20 -8.29 -2.99
N THR A 56 22.55 -9.11 -2.16
CA THR A 56 22.32 -10.53 -2.48
C THR A 56 21.16 -10.75 -3.45
N ALA A 57 20.20 -9.83 -3.46
CA ALA A 57 19.07 -9.82 -4.38
C ALA A 57 18.83 -8.40 -4.90
N ALA A 58 18.86 -8.25 -6.22
CA ALA A 58 18.45 -7.02 -6.88
C ALA A 58 16.91 -6.95 -6.92
N TRP A 59 16.38 -5.73 -6.91
CA TRP A 59 14.95 -5.47 -7.11
C TRP A 59 14.37 -6.28 -8.31
N PRO A 60 13.31 -7.08 -8.08
CA PRO A 60 12.87 -8.05 -9.08
C PRO A 60 11.90 -7.50 -10.11
N LEU A 61 11.44 -6.24 -10.00
CA LEU A 61 10.42 -5.68 -10.89
C LEU A 61 11.00 -4.60 -11.82
N THR A 62 10.33 -4.35 -12.95
CA THR A 62 10.72 -3.30 -13.92
C THR A 62 10.35 -1.90 -13.45
N VAL A 63 9.30 -1.77 -12.65
CA VAL A 63 8.88 -0.51 -12.01
C VAL A 63 9.83 -0.08 -10.89
N GLU A 64 9.78 1.19 -10.48
CA GLU A 64 10.67 1.74 -9.44
C GLU A 64 10.22 1.43 -8.01
N GLY A 65 8.93 1.17 -7.79
CA GLY A 65 8.35 0.96 -6.47
C GLY A 65 6.85 0.74 -6.52
N GLY A 66 6.27 0.54 -5.34
CA GLY A 66 4.83 0.37 -5.17
C GLY A 66 4.49 -0.12 -3.77
N THR A 67 3.22 -0.45 -3.57
CA THR A 67 2.69 -0.89 -2.28
C THR A 67 2.48 -2.39 -2.26
N LEU A 68 3.18 -3.07 -1.35
CA LEU A 68 2.88 -4.45 -0.98
C LEU A 68 1.71 -4.48 0.00
N SER A 69 0.82 -5.44 -0.20
CA SER A 69 -0.22 -5.81 0.75
C SER A 69 -0.31 -7.32 0.86
N CYS A 70 -0.89 -7.78 1.97
CA CYS A 70 -1.31 -9.16 2.10
C CYS A 70 -2.77 -9.23 2.52
N GLU A 71 -3.49 -10.15 1.91
CA GLU A 71 -4.84 -10.54 2.30
C GLU A 71 -4.90 -12.05 2.54
N LEU A 72 -5.81 -12.45 3.42
CA LEU A 72 -6.11 -13.86 3.68
C LEU A 72 -7.18 -14.33 2.71
N VAL A 73 -6.92 -15.40 1.97
CA VAL A 73 -7.88 -16.00 1.04
C VAL A 73 -8.16 -17.46 1.39
N PRO A 74 -9.39 -17.96 1.15
CA PRO A 74 -9.70 -19.36 1.39
C PRO A 74 -8.87 -20.25 0.45
N GLY A 75 -8.24 -21.28 1.01
CA GLY A 75 -7.62 -22.38 0.28
C GLY A 75 -8.26 -23.71 0.66
N GLU A 76 -7.88 -24.78 -0.04
CA GLU A 76 -8.35 -26.12 0.27
C GLU A 76 -7.91 -26.53 1.70
N GLY A 77 -8.87 -26.55 2.64
CA GLY A 77 -8.63 -26.93 4.04
C GLY A 77 -7.79 -25.94 4.86
N SER A 78 -7.47 -24.75 4.36
CA SER A 78 -6.63 -23.77 5.05
C SER A 78 -6.89 -22.34 4.58
N THR A 79 -6.26 -21.35 5.23
CA THR A 79 -6.20 -19.97 4.75
C THR A 79 -4.84 -19.72 4.10
N LEU A 80 -4.85 -19.17 2.90
CA LEU A 80 -3.64 -18.83 2.15
C LEU A 80 -3.34 -17.33 2.26
N HIS A 81 -2.06 -17.01 2.18
CA HIS A 81 -1.58 -15.63 2.16
C HIS A 81 -1.48 -15.18 0.70
N SER A 82 -2.36 -14.28 0.28
CA SER A 82 -2.34 -13.68 -1.06
C SER A 82 -1.52 -12.38 -0.97
N VAL A 83 -0.36 -12.37 -1.63
CA VAL A 83 0.53 -11.20 -1.66
C VAL A 83 0.27 -10.42 -2.94
N VAL A 84 -0.06 -9.14 -2.79
CA VAL A 84 -0.41 -8.26 -3.91
C VAL A 84 0.56 -7.09 -3.94
N PHE A 85 0.96 -6.67 -5.14
CA PHE A 85 1.75 -5.49 -5.38
C PHE A 85 0.94 -4.48 -6.20
N THR A 86 0.75 -3.30 -5.66
CA THR A 86 0.06 -2.18 -6.33
C THR A 86 1.09 -1.17 -6.77
N THR A 87 1.22 -0.94 -8.07
CA THR A 87 2.09 0.10 -8.62
C THR A 87 1.54 1.49 -8.29
N ASP A 88 2.36 2.54 -8.45
CA ASP A 88 1.96 3.92 -8.13
C ASP A 88 0.82 4.46 -9.02
N ASP A 89 0.63 3.89 -10.22
CA ASP A 89 -0.53 4.13 -11.09
C ASP A 89 -1.80 3.36 -10.67
N GLY A 90 -1.72 2.55 -9.61
CA GLY A 90 -2.84 1.81 -9.05
C GLY A 90 -3.07 0.42 -9.68
N THR A 91 -2.21 -0.04 -10.59
CA THR A 91 -2.32 -1.36 -11.18
C THR A 91 -1.92 -2.43 -10.17
N GLN A 92 -2.75 -3.46 -10.01
CA GLN A 92 -2.55 -4.53 -9.01
C GLN A 92 -2.06 -5.82 -9.66
N TYR A 93 -1.00 -6.40 -9.08
CA TYR A 93 -0.34 -7.62 -9.54
C TYR A 93 -0.31 -8.68 -8.44
N GLY A 94 -0.66 -9.92 -8.79
CA GLY A 94 -0.54 -11.06 -7.89
C GLY A 94 0.92 -11.54 -7.82
N VAL A 95 1.56 -11.40 -6.66
CA VAL A 95 3.01 -11.65 -6.50
C VAL A 95 3.31 -13.14 -6.27
N ASN A 96 2.36 -13.89 -5.70
CA ASN A 96 2.49 -15.32 -5.45
C ASN A 96 1.32 -16.12 -6.05
N GLY A 97 1.42 -17.45 -6.02
CA GLY A 97 0.41 -18.34 -6.59
C GLY A 97 -0.99 -18.10 -6.04
N ALA A 98 -1.13 -17.95 -4.71
CA ALA A 98 -2.42 -17.70 -4.08
C ALA A 98 -3.10 -16.40 -4.57
N ALA A 99 -2.33 -15.36 -4.89
CA ALA A 99 -2.87 -14.15 -5.50
C ALA A 99 -3.18 -14.33 -7.00
N GLY A 100 -2.33 -15.08 -7.72
CA GLY A 100 -2.54 -15.40 -9.14
C GLY A 100 -3.80 -16.22 -9.39
N ASP A 101 -4.13 -17.15 -8.50
CA ASP A 101 -5.31 -18.03 -8.63
C ASP A 101 -6.65 -17.29 -8.48
N LEU A 102 -6.65 -16.02 -8.04
CA LEU A 102 -7.87 -15.23 -7.86
C LEU A 102 -8.38 -14.59 -9.16
N GLU A 103 -7.59 -14.63 -10.25
CA GLU A 103 -7.92 -14.11 -11.59
C GLU A 103 -8.34 -12.61 -11.66
N ARG A 104 -8.30 -11.89 -10.54
CA ARG A 104 -8.65 -10.46 -10.42
C ARG A 104 -7.45 -9.52 -10.44
N TYR A 105 -6.25 -10.08 -10.28
CA TYR A 105 -4.99 -9.35 -10.33
C TYR A 105 -4.27 -9.64 -11.64
N ARG A 106 -3.50 -8.67 -12.13
CA ARG A 106 -2.62 -8.93 -13.28
C ARG A 106 -1.50 -9.89 -12.88
N GLU A 107 -1.00 -10.62 -13.86
CA GLU A 107 0.16 -11.48 -13.65
C GLU A 107 1.42 -10.64 -13.42
N ILE A 108 2.15 -10.92 -12.34
CA ILE A 108 3.40 -10.22 -12.03
C ILE A 108 4.46 -10.35 -13.14
N HIS A 109 4.36 -11.39 -13.99
CA HIS A 109 5.22 -11.60 -15.16
C HIS A 109 5.24 -10.40 -16.13
N ASP A 110 4.15 -9.62 -16.21
CA ASP A 110 4.09 -8.41 -17.03
C ASP A 110 5.12 -7.34 -16.62
N ILE A 111 5.53 -7.34 -15.35
CA ILE A 111 6.47 -6.37 -14.78
C ILE A 111 7.68 -7.04 -14.12
N TRP A 112 7.89 -8.34 -14.34
CA TRP A 112 9.00 -9.07 -13.76
C TRP A 112 10.29 -8.75 -14.53
N ALA A 113 11.27 -8.19 -13.84
CA ALA A 113 12.53 -7.81 -14.45
C ALA A 113 13.38 -9.04 -14.85
N PRO A 114 14.09 -8.95 -15.99
CA PRO A 114 15.03 -9.98 -16.41
C PRO A 114 16.23 -10.07 -15.47
N GLY A 115 16.67 -11.30 -15.23
CA GLY A 115 17.86 -11.66 -14.46
C GLY A 115 19.03 -12.06 -15.37
N VAL A 116 19.78 -13.08 -14.96
CA VAL A 116 20.92 -13.60 -15.73
C VAL A 116 20.44 -14.58 -16.81
N GLY A 117 20.85 -14.35 -18.05
CA GLY A 117 20.42 -15.18 -19.19
C GLY A 117 18.93 -15.01 -19.48
N SER A 118 18.21 -16.13 -19.62
CA SER A 118 16.75 -16.15 -19.81
C SER A 118 15.95 -16.24 -18.50
N ALA A 119 16.62 -16.22 -17.34
CA ALA A 119 15.95 -16.27 -16.06
C ALA A 119 15.37 -14.91 -15.69
N LEU A 120 14.25 -14.91 -14.96
CA LEU A 120 13.73 -13.73 -14.28
C LEU A 120 14.49 -13.53 -12.95
N ARG A 121 14.50 -12.31 -12.42
CA ARG A 121 15.14 -12.02 -11.12
C ARG A 121 14.44 -12.78 -9.99
N ASP A 122 15.16 -13.13 -8.94
CA ASP A 122 14.55 -13.78 -7.79
C ASP A 122 13.54 -12.86 -7.08
N ILE A 123 12.27 -13.29 -7.01
CA ILE A 123 11.18 -12.57 -6.37
C ILE A 123 10.95 -13.03 -4.92
N THR A 124 11.66 -14.05 -4.45
CA THR A 124 11.46 -14.67 -3.13
C THR A 124 11.51 -13.65 -1.99
N GLY A 125 12.44 -12.68 -2.06
CA GLY A 125 12.53 -11.61 -1.07
C GLY A 125 11.27 -10.71 -1.02
N LEU A 126 10.67 -10.43 -2.18
CA LEU A 126 9.44 -9.65 -2.26
C LEU A 126 8.24 -10.42 -1.68
N ILE A 127 8.13 -11.71 -2.00
CA ILE A 127 7.11 -12.61 -1.41
C ILE A 127 7.28 -12.65 0.12
N ALA A 128 8.49 -12.88 0.61
CA ALA A 128 8.76 -12.97 2.04
C ALA A 128 8.39 -11.68 2.80
N MET A 129 8.65 -10.51 2.21
CA MET A 129 8.23 -9.23 2.79
C MET A 129 6.71 -9.08 2.79
N GLY A 130 6.02 -9.42 1.70
CA GLY A 130 4.57 -9.36 1.62
C GLY A 130 3.89 -10.30 2.62
N THR A 131 4.38 -11.53 2.75
CA THR A 131 3.85 -12.52 3.71
C THR A 131 3.94 -12.05 5.16
N GLN A 132 4.96 -11.26 5.53
CA GLN A 132 5.08 -10.68 6.86
C GLN A 132 4.02 -9.61 7.17
N LEU A 133 3.30 -9.13 6.15
CA LEU A 133 2.20 -8.18 6.30
C LEU A 133 0.86 -8.85 6.58
N CYS A 134 0.77 -10.18 6.41
CA CYS A 134 -0.47 -10.89 6.61
C CYS A 134 -0.87 -10.83 8.09
N PRO A 135 -2.16 -10.59 8.39
CA PRO A 135 -2.63 -10.71 9.75
C PRO A 135 -2.47 -12.15 10.24
N ASP A 136 -2.14 -12.33 11.52
CA ASP A 136 -2.25 -13.64 12.13
C ASP A 136 -3.71 -14.09 12.09
N ALA A 137 -3.97 -15.32 11.64
CA ALA A 137 -5.31 -15.90 11.55
C ALA A 137 -6.09 -15.90 12.89
N SER A 138 -5.41 -15.58 13.99
CA SER A 138 -5.93 -15.48 15.36
C SER A 138 -6.51 -14.11 15.73
N THR A 139 -6.37 -13.08 14.88
CA THR A 139 -6.71 -11.68 15.24
C THR A 139 -8.12 -11.26 14.79
N THR A 140 -9.04 -12.21 14.73
CA THR A 140 -10.46 -11.97 14.48
C THR A 140 -11.23 -12.65 15.61
N SER A 141 -11.46 -11.91 16.70
CA SER A 141 -12.41 -12.26 17.77
C SER A 141 -13.57 -11.28 17.75
#